data_AF-A0A136JL61-F1
#
_entry.id   AF-A0A136JL61-F1
#
_cell.length_a   1.000
_cell.length_b   1.000
_cell.length_c   1.000
_cell.angle_alpha   90.00
_cell.angle_beta   90.00
_cell.angle_gamma   90.00
#
_symmetry.space_group_name_H-M   'P 1'
#
loop_
_entity.id
_entity.type
_entity.pdbx_description
1 polymer ?
#
loop_
_entity_poly.entity_id
_entity_poly.type
_entity_poly.pdbx_seq_one_letter_code
_entity_poly.pdbx_strand_id
1 'polypeptide(L)'
;MKYYLFIDESGDHNLSKIDPTYPIFALGGLCISELTYEKLNNEVDKIKEKYYGSTAIILHSSELKRPKDSRSDPRNIFLLDPEQRKIFIRKSILLLLRLMNFHLLLALFISNYTLIIIRSQLIPTIFLLKI
;
A
#
# COMPACT_ATOMS: atom_id res chain seq x y z
N MET A 1 23.45 -1.22 -9.92
CA MET A 1 22.38 -0.58 -9.12
C MET A 1 21.44 -1.67 -8.64
N LYS A 2 21.11 -1.72 -7.36
CA LYS A 2 20.20 -2.73 -6.79
C LYS A 2 18.76 -2.21 -6.76
N TYR A 3 17.81 -3.11 -6.98
CA TYR A 3 16.38 -2.85 -6.94
C TYR A 3 15.69 -3.88 -6.06
N TYR A 4 14.68 -3.44 -5.33
CA TYR A 4 13.76 -4.30 -4.59
C TYR A 4 12.46 -4.42 -5.38
N LEU A 5 11.94 -5.65 -5.47
CA LEU A 5 10.64 -5.95 -6.05
C LEU A 5 9.75 -6.56 -4.97
N PHE A 6 8.72 -5.83 -4.58
CA PHE A 6 7.68 -6.31 -3.68
C PHE A 6 6.52 -6.83 -4.53
N ILE A 7 6.05 -8.04 -4.26
CA ILE A 7 4.97 -8.67 -5.02
C ILE A 7 3.86 -9.03 -4.04
N ASP A 8 2.61 -8.73 -4.41
CA ASP A 8 1.44 -9.09 -3.63
C ASP A 8 0.27 -9.52 -4.55
N GLU A 9 -0.54 -10.44 -4.06
CA GLU A 9 -1.68 -11.00 -4.77
C GLU A 9 -2.98 -10.31 -4.34
N SER A 10 -3.88 -10.07 -5.28
CA SER A 10 -5.20 -9.52 -5.03
C SER A 10 -6.23 -10.27 -5.86
N GLY A 11 -7.28 -10.78 -5.23
CA GLY A 11 -8.36 -11.52 -5.90
C GLY A 11 -8.55 -12.91 -5.31
N ASP A 12 -9.25 -13.78 -6.03
CA ASP A 12 -9.40 -15.17 -5.63
C ASP A 12 -8.10 -15.93 -5.90
N HIS A 13 -7.49 -16.46 -4.84
CA HIS A 13 -6.25 -17.25 -4.89
C HIS A 13 -6.50 -18.66 -5.45
N ASN A 14 -7.77 -19.05 -5.63
CA ASN A 14 -8.12 -20.39 -6.05
C ASN A 14 -8.02 -20.56 -7.58
N LEU A 15 -6.80 -20.89 -8.03
CA LEU A 15 -6.50 -21.17 -9.45
C LEU A 15 -7.21 -22.44 -9.98
N SER A 16 -7.78 -23.28 -9.11
CA SER A 16 -8.40 -24.56 -9.47
C SER A 16 -9.92 -24.47 -9.74
N LYS A 17 -10.61 -23.53 -9.09
CA LYS A 17 -12.03 -23.22 -9.31
C LYS A 17 -12.18 -21.71 -9.29
N ILE A 18 -12.18 -21.13 -10.48
CA ILE A 18 -12.45 -19.71 -10.65
C ILE A 18 -13.93 -19.46 -10.35
N ASP A 19 -14.23 -18.64 -9.34
CA ASP A 19 -15.59 -18.16 -9.11
C ASP A 19 -16.05 -17.33 -10.33
N PRO A 20 -17.09 -17.75 -11.07
CA PRO A 20 -17.57 -17.01 -12.24
C PRO A 20 -18.13 -15.62 -11.89
N THR A 21 -18.43 -15.35 -10.61
CA THR A 21 -18.86 -14.04 -10.14
C THR A 21 -17.68 -13.10 -9.84
N TYR A 22 -16.46 -13.63 -9.66
CA TYR A 22 -15.24 -12.85 -9.45
C TYR A 22 -13.98 -13.50 -10.09
N PRO A 23 -13.92 -13.61 -11.43
CA PRO A 23 -12.89 -14.38 -12.12
C PRO A 23 -11.57 -13.61 -12.32
N ILE A 24 -11.16 -12.83 -11.31
CA ILE A 24 -10.01 -11.93 -11.40
C ILE A 24 -8.95 -12.37 -10.40
N PHE A 25 -7.78 -12.72 -10.94
CA PHE A 25 -6.54 -12.83 -10.18
C PHE A 25 -5.61 -11.68 -10.60
N ALA A 26 -5.15 -10.88 -9.65
CA ALA A 26 -4.27 -9.75 -9.89
C ALA A 26 -2.96 -9.95 -9.13
N LEU A 27 -1.85 -9.78 -9.82
CA LEU A 27 -0.52 -9.72 -9.23
C LEU A 27 0.00 -8.29 -9.31
N GLY A 28 0.20 -7.66 -8.16
CA GLY A 28 0.81 -6.34 -8.03
C GLY A 28 2.30 -6.46 -7.76
N GLY A 29 3.10 -5.67 -8.44
CA GLY A 29 4.55 -5.58 -8.27
C GLY A 29 4.99 -4.13 -8.07
N LEU A 30 5.66 -3.82 -6.96
CA LEU A 30 6.29 -2.53 -6.71
C LEU A 30 7.80 -2.68 -6.85
N CYS A 31 8.37 -2.06 -7.88
CA CYS A 31 9.81 -2.00 -8.10
C CYS A 31 10.37 -0.65 -7.67
N ILE A 32 11.38 -0.67 -6.81
CA ILE A 32 11.99 0.53 -6.21
C ILE A 32 13.52 0.37 -6.15
N SER A 33 14.26 1.45 -6.38
CA SER A 33 15.73 1.43 -6.24
C SER A 33 16.12 1.38 -4.76
N GLU A 34 17.27 0.77 -4.44
CA GLU A 34 17.80 0.73 -3.07
C GLU A 34 17.88 2.13 -2.43
N LEU A 35 18.41 3.11 -3.17
CA LEU A 35 18.50 4.51 -2.73
C LEU A 35 17.14 5.15 -2.45
N THR A 36 16.12 4.87 -3.27
CA THR A 36 14.76 5.39 -3.05
C THR A 36 14.11 4.69 -1.86
N TYR A 37 14.35 3.39 -1.68
CA TYR A 37 13.83 2.61 -0.56
C TYR A 37 14.40 3.07 0.79
N GLU A 38 15.70 3.32 0.87
CA GLU A 38 16.32 3.88 2.07
C GLU A 38 15.76 5.27 2.42
N LYS A 39 15.58 6.14 1.41
CA LYS A 39 14.93 7.45 1.60
C LYS A 39 13.49 7.29 2.08
N LEU A 40 12.73 6.34 1.52
CA LEU A 40 11.35 6.07 1.92
C LEU A 40 11.29 5.69 3.40
N ASN A 41 12.14 4.76 3.84
CA ASN A 41 12.18 4.30 5.22
C ASN A 41 12.50 5.46 6.18
N ASN A 42 13.50 6.28 5.86
CA ASN A 42 13.86 7.43 6.68
C ASN A 42 12.72 8.46 6.80
N GLU A 43 11.97 8.73 5.72
CA GLU A 43 10.83 9.65 5.76
C GLU A 43 9.63 9.05 6.49
N VAL A 44 9.39 7.74 6.35
CA VAL A 44 8.36 7.02 7.14
C VAL A 44 8.71 7.07 8.62
N ASP A 45 9.97 6.87 9.01
CA ASP A 45 10.42 6.94 10.40
C ASP A 45 10.21 8.34 10.98
N LYS A 46 10.50 9.42 10.23
CA LYS A 46 10.17 10.79 10.65
C LYS A 46 8.67 11.00 10.87
N ILE A 47 7.83 10.42 10.02
CA ILE A 47 6.37 10.45 10.19
C ILE A 47 5.98 9.69 11.46
N LYS A 48 6.52 8.50 11.67
CA LYS A 48 6.24 7.71 12.88
C LYS A 48 6.66 8.44 14.15
N GLU A 49 7.86 9.00 14.19
CA GLU A 49 8.32 9.83 15.31
C GLU A 49 7.40 11.03 15.55
N LYS A 50 6.99 11.73 14.49
CA LYS A 50 6.10 12.90 14.62
C LYS A 50 4.73 12.56 15.23
N TYR A 51 4.12 11.43 14.85
CA TYR A 51 2.75 11.10 15.25
C TYR A 51 2.67 10.13 16.43
N TYR A 52 3.69 9.28 16.62
CA TYR A 52 3.71 8.21 17.61
C TYR A 52 4.85 8.34 18.62
N GLY A 53 5.82 9.24 18.41
CA GLY A 53 7.01 9.38 19.26
C GLY A 53 7.93 8.17 19.26
N SER A 54 7.80 7.29 18.26
CA SER A 54 8.59 6.08 18.10
C SER A 54 8.46 5.52 16.69
N THR A 55 9.53 4.94 16.15
CA THR A 55 9.52 4.14 14.91
C THR A 55 8.99 2.71 15.07
N ALA A 56 8.78 2.25 16.31
CA ALA A 56 8.40 0.86 16.62
C ALA A 56 6.94 0.52 16.24
N ILE A 57 6.12 1.51 15.90
CA ILE A 57 4.75 1.28 15.43
C ILE A 57 4.77 0.60 14.05
N ILE A 58 3.93 -0.43 13.89
CA ILE A 58 3.64 -1.05 12.60
C ILE A 58 2.32 -0.45 12.12
N LEU A 59 2.33 0.15 10.93
CA LEU A 59 1.15 0.78 10.34
C LEU A 59 0.37 -0.26 9.55
N HIS A 60 -0.79 -0.69 10.03
CA HIS A 60 -1.66 -1.60 9.28
C HIS A 60 -2.71 -0.83 8.49
N SER A 61 -2.88 -1.15 7.20
CA SER A 61 -3.86 -0.49 6.33
C SER A 61 -5.30 -0.59 6.85
N SER A 62 -5.63 -1.72 7.49
CA SER A 62 -6.93 -1.97 8.11
C SER A 62 -7.23 -0.95 9.21
N GLU A 63 -6.24 -0.58 10.02
CA GLU A 63 -6.39 0.40 11.10
C GLU A 63 -6.51 1.82 10.53
N LEU A 64 -5.77 2.14 9.47
CA LEU A 64 -5.89 3.43 8.79
C LEU A 64 -7.27 3.62 8.15
N LYS A 65 -7.88 2.54 7.64
CA LYS A 65 -9.23 2.53 7.07
C LYS A 65 -10.32 2.49 8.15
N ARG A 66 -10.14 1.66 9.17
CA ARG A 66 -11.12 1.34 10.21
C ARG A 66 -10.45 1.39 11.60
N PRO A 67 -10.15 2.60 12.12
CA PRO A 67 -9.40 2.76 13.37
C PRO A 67 -10.18 2.33 14.64
N LYS A 68 -11.47 2.00 14.50
CA LYS A 68 -12.36 1.56 15.60
C LYS A 68 -12.40 0.03 15.79
N ASP A 69 -11.59 -0.75 15.07
CA ASP A 69 -11.52 -2.21 15.30
C ASP A 69 -10.96 -2.48 16.70
N SER A 70 -11.51 -3.47 17.41
CA SER A 70 -11.04 -3.88 18.75
C SER A 70 -9.60 -4.38 18.75
N ARG A 71 -9.06 -4.72 17.58
CA ARG A 71 -7.67 -5.14 17.37
C ARG A 71 -6.73 -3.98 17.03
N SER A 72 -7.24 -2.75 16.97
CA SER A 72 -6.45 -1.56 16.67
C SER A 72 -5.46 -1.25 17.80
N ASP A 73 -4.22 -0.92 17.46
CA ASP A 73 -3.20 -0.47 18.39
C ASP A 73 -3.72 0.78 19.15
N PRO A 74 -3.63 0.82 20.49
CA PRO A 74 -4.12 1.96 21.27
C PRO A 74 -3.52 3.32 20.86
N ARG A 75 -2.30 3.32 20.30
CA ARG A 75 -1.62 4.54 19.82
C ARG A 75 -2.30 5.15 18.60
N ASN A 76 -3.19 4.42 17.91
CA ASN A 76 -3.98 4.92 16.79
C ASN A 76 -5.18 5.78 17.22
N ILE A 77 -5.32 6.14 18.50
CA ILE A 77 -6.44 6.95 19.00
C ILE A 77 -6.66 8.27 18.25
N PHE A 78 -5.60 8.92 17.79
CA PHE A 78 -5.71 10.16 17.01
C PHE A 78 -6.36 9.95 15.64
N LEU A 79 -6.32 8.73 15.09
CA LEU A 79 -6.99 8.38 13.83
C LEU A 79 -8.51 8.32 13.98
N LEU A 80 -9.05 8.32 15.20
CA LEU A 80 -10.48 8.43 15.44
C LEU A 80 -11.02 9.81 15.05
N ASP A 81 -10.19 10.85 15.17
CA ASP A 81 -10.49 12.19 14.66
C ASP A 81 -10.40 12.20 13.11
N PRO A 82 -11.49 12.50 12.39
CA PRO A 82 -11.51 12.47 10.93
C PRO A 82 -10.53 13.45 10.27
N GLU A 83 -10.30 14.63 10.84
CA GLU A 83 -9.40 15.62 10.27
C GLU A 83 -7.94 15.24 10.51
N GLN A 84 -7.60 14.76 11.71
CA GLN A 84 -6.26 14.23 11.99
C GLN A 84 -5.95 13.01 11.11
N ARG A 85 -6.90 12.09 10.96
CA ARG A 85 -6.77 10.93 10.05
C ARG A 85 -6.55 11.37 8.62
N LYS A 86 -7.32 12.35 8.14
CA LYS A 86 -7.19 12.90 6.78
C LYS A 86 -5.82 13.56 6.58
N ILE A 87 -5.32 14.32 7.55
CA ILE A 87 -3.99 14.93 7.51
C ILE A 87 -2.92 13.83 7.45
N PHE A 88 -2.96 12.86 8.36
CA PHE A 88 -2.00 11.76 8.40
C PHE A 88 -1.96 10.99 7.07
N ILE A 89 -3.12 10.52 6.60
CA ILE A 89 -3.19 9.70 5.38
C ILE A 89 -2.82 10.52 4.14
N ARG A 90 -3.44 11.70 3.94
CA ARG A 90 -3.27 12.44 2.69
C ARG A 90 -2.02 13.31 2.65
N LYS A 91 -1.70 14.00 3.74
CA LYS A 91 -0.59 14.96 3.77
C LYS A 91 0.74 14.33 4.17
N SER A 92 0.73 13.27 4.98
CA SER A 92 1.98 12.59 5.38
C SER A 92 2.27 11.40 4.49
N ILE A 93 1.38 10.40 4.46
CA ILE A 93 1.64 9.15 3.74
C ILE A 93 1.52 9.33 2.22
N LEU A 94 0.39 9.82 1.73
CA LEU A 94 0.13 9.89 0.28
C LEU A 94 1.05 10.90 -0.43
N LEU A 95 1.36 12.03 0.22
CA LEU A 95 2.27 13.01 -0.33
C LEU A 95 3.70 12.48 -0.42
N LEU A 96 4.18 11.79 0.63
CA LEU A 96 5.48 11.13 0.61
C LEU A 96 5.58 10.19 -0.59
N LEU A 97 4.63 9.26 -0.72
CA LEU A 97 4.64 8.30 -1.80
C LEU A 97 4.56 8.99 -3.18
N ARG A 98 3.80 10.09 -3.32
CA ARG A 98 3.75 10.87 -4.57
C ARG A 98 5.09 11.48 -4.99
N LEU A 99 5.94 11.83 -4.03
CA LEU A 99 7.24 12.43 -4.29
C LEU A 99 8.31 11.37 -4.59
N MET A 100 8.00 10.08 -4.38
CA MET A 100 8.95 8.99 -4.58
C MET A 100 8.82 8.39 -5.97
N ASN A 101 9.96 8.10 -6.60
CA ASN A 101 10.02 7.39 -7.86
C ASN A 101 10.02 5.88 -7.63
N PHE A 102 8.88 5.25 -7.87
CA PHE A 102 8.76 3.79 -7.98
C PHE A 102 8.11 3.40 -9.31
N HIS A 103 8.28 2.15 -9.69
CA HIS A 103 7.62 1.56 -10.85
C HIS A 103 6.58 0.57 -10.36
N LEU A 104 5.31 0.81 -10.70
CA LEU A 104 4.23 -0.14 -10.44
C LEU A 104 4.05 -1.02 -11.68
N LEU A 105 4.06 -2.32 -11.44
CA LEU A 105 3.74 -3.37 -12.38
C LEU A 105 2.44 -4.01 -11.90
N LEU A 106 1.42 -4.03 -12.74
CA LEU A 106 0.20 -4.77 -12.45
C LEU A 106 0.01 -5.80 -13.56
N ALA A 107 -0.10 -7.07 -13.17
CA ALA A 107 -0.52 -8.15 -14.04
C ALA A 107 -1.93 -8.58 -13.63
N LEU A 108 -2.88 -8.45 -14.54
CA LEU A 108 -4.25 -8.92 -14.34
C LEU A 108 -4.47 -10.19 -15.16
N PHE A 109 -5.04 -11.20 -14.52
CA PHE A 109 -5.48 -12.45 -15.11
C PHE A 109 -6.99 -12.55 -14.95
N ILE A 110 -7.69 -12.59 -16.08
CA ILE A 110 -9.13 -12.82 -16.16
C ILE A 110 -9.33 -14.13 -16.92
N SER A 111 -10.20 -15.01 -16.41
CA SER A 111 -10.39 -16.35 -17.02
C SER A 111 -10.60 -16.26 -18.54
N ASN A 112 -9.81 -17.02 -19.31
CA ASN A 112 -9.67 -17.04 -20.77
C ASN A 112 -8.73 -15.97 -21.41
N TYR A 113 -7.48 -15.93 -20.95
CA TYR A 113 -6.28 -15.51 -21.73
C TYR A 113 -6.08 -14.02 -22.05
N THR A 114 -6.33 -13.10 -21.12
CA THR A 114 -5.79 -11.74 -21.29
C THR A 114 -4.90 -11.36 -20.12
N LEU A 115 -3.58 -11.41 -20.36
CA LEU A 115 -2.59 -10.79 -19.50
C LEU A 115 -2.50 -9.31 -19.86
N ILE A 116 -2.98 -8.43 -18.99
CA ILE A 116 -2.77 -6.99 -19.14
C ILE A 116 -1.60 -6.61 -18.23
N ILE A 117 -0.45 -6.27 -18.82
CA ILE A 117 0.66 -5.68 -18.09
C ILE A 117 0.50 -4.16 -18.16
N ILE A 118 0.06 -3.56 -17.06
CA ILE A 118 0.09 -2.10 -16.92
C ILE A 118 1.42 -1.75 -16.26
N ARG A 119 2.37 -1.25 -17.05
CA ARG A 119 3.55 -0.57 -16.52
C ARG A 119 3.20 0.89 -16.36
N SER A 120 3.23 1.37 -15.13
CA SER A 120 2.95 2.78 -14.88
C SER A 120 3.91 3.40 -13.88
N GLN A 121 4.29 4.65 -14.17
CA GLN A 121 4.81 5.59 -13.17
C GLN A 121 3.66 6.29 -12.42
N LEU A 122 2.44 5.72 -12.45
CA LEU A 122 1.27 6.33 -11.83
C LEU A 122 1.38 6.35 -10.31
N ILE A 123 0.87 7.47 -9.80
CA ILE A 123 0.66 7.86 -8.43
C ILE A 123 0.13 6.67 -7.59
N PRO A 124 0.64 6.44 -6.35
CA PRO A 124 0.39 5.25 -5.53
C PRO A 124 -1.06 5.16 -4.99
N THR A 125 -1.94 6.08 -5.39
CA THR A 125 -3.32 6.19 -4.87
C THR A 125 -4.15 4.95 -5.19
N ILE A 126 -3.87 4.25 -6.30
CA ILE A 126 -4.64 3.08 -6.72
C ILE A 126 -4.35 1.86 -5.82
N PHE A 127 -3.10 1.66 -5.39
CA PHE A 127 -2.74 0.52 -4.54
C PHE A 127 -3.28 0.66 -3.11
N LEU A 128 -3.23 1.87 -2.54
CA LEU A 128 -3.77 2.18 -1.20
C LEU A 128 -5.29 2.00 -1.08
N LEU A 129 -6.05 2.05 -2.19
CA LEU A 129 -7.49 1.80 -2.15
C LEU A 129 -7.83 0.30 -1.97
N LYS A 130 -6.91 -0.60 -2.34
CA LYS A 130 -7.12 -2.06 -2.26
C LYS A 130 -6.48 -2.76 -1.05
N ILE A 131 -5.53 -2.14 -0.33
CA ILE A 131 -4.99 -2.68 0.95
C ILE A 131 -5.83 -2.20 2.12
#